data_AF-A0A7S0QPM0-F1
#
_entry.id   AF-A0A7S0QPM0-F1
#
_cell.length_a   1.000
_cell.length_b   1.000
_cell.length_c   1.000
_cell.angle_alpha   90.00
_cell.angle_beta   90.00
_cell.angle_gamma   90.00
#
_symmetry.space_group_name_H-M   'P 1'
#
loop_
_entity.id
_entity.type
_entity.pdbx_description
1 polymer ?
#
loop_
_entity_poly.entity_id
_entity_poly.type
_entity_poly.pdbx_seq_one_letter_code
_entity_poly.pdbx_strand_id
1 'polypeptide(L)'
;AVRRNLADAATDRSLKAYALSLPSMGTLAEEMAVIDPEALVKAYHLTQRGLVLALRADFEAVYAANALPSVPFRADREAIGMRRLKNTCLGYLAAISDDAVCAMCLKQARDEGACMTDVLAATASLASCDGAAGAAAKEEALALFYSRHAKGNDLLFGKWLMIQGGVDSPDCLERVNALLAHPDFSLKNPNKSRALIGSFAGNMRHFHAADGSGYRWLADRILEVEKINPQ
;
A
#
# COMPACT_ATOMS: atom_id res chain seq x y z
N ALA A 1 -12.33 6.27 20.78
CA ALA A 1 -13.32 5.80 19.77
C ALA A 1 -12.84 4.53 19.07
N VAL A 2 -11.64 4.51 18.48
CA VAL A 2 -11.06 3.36 17.75
C VAL A 2 -11.13 2.04 18.52
N ARG A 3 -10.71 2.00 19.79
CA ARG A 3 -10.84 0.77 20.63
C ARG A 3 -12.27 0.23 20.71
N ARG A 4 -13.27 1.11 20.85
CA ARG A 4 -14.68 0.70 20.89
C ARG A 4 -15.10 0.07 19.57
N ASN A 5 -14.69 0.66 18.44
CA ASN A 5 -14.95 0.07 17.11
C ASN A 5 -14.27 -1.30 16.98
N LEU A 6 -13.00 -1.44 17.37
CA LEU A 6 -12.29 -2.72 17.34
C LEU A 6 -13.01 -3.80 18.17
N ALA A 7 -13.44 -3.46 19.40
CA ALA A 7 -14.08 -4.39 20.34
C ALA A 7 -15.56 -4.71 20.02
N ASP A 8 -16.24 -3.90 19.20
CA ASP A 8 -17.66 -4.09 18.89
C ASP A 8 -17.87 -5.32 17.98
N ALA A 9 -18.48 -6.37 18.53
CA ALA A 9 -18.76 -7.62 17.82
C ALA A 9 -20.05 -7.57 16.98
N ALA A 10 -20.94 -6.61 17.22
CA ALA A 10 -22.25 -6.54 16.56
C ALA A 10 -22.20 -5.84 15.20
N THR A 11 -21.30 -4.86 15.04
CA THR A 11 -21.18 -4.10 13.80
C THR A 11 -20.61 -4.93 12.65
N ASP A 12 -21.19 -4.79 11.46
CA ASP A 12 -20.71 -5.40 10.22
C ASP A 12 -19.23 -5.09 9.97
N ARG A 13 -18.43 -6.12 9.66
CA ARG A 13 -16.97 -6.00 9.51
C ARG A 13 -16.53 -5.02 8.42
N SER A 14 -17.28 -4.90 7.33
CA SER A 14 -16.98 -3.91 6.28
C SER A 14 -17.21 -2.49 6.79
N LEU A 15 -18.25 -2.28 7.58
CA LEU A 15 -18.51 -0.98 8.21
C LEU A 15 -17.45 -0.64 9.26
N LYS A 16 -17.05 -1.62 10.08
CA LYS A 16 -15.93 -1.46 11.03
C LYS A 16 -14.66 -1.03 10.30
N ALA A 17 -14.30 -1.73 9.23
CA ALA A 17 -13.10 -1.43 8.45
C ALA A 17 -13.15 -0.03 7.83
N TYR A 18 -14.30 0.37 7.27
CA TYR A 18 -14.49 1.72 6.74
C TYR A 18 -14.34 2.80 7.83
N ALA A 19 -14.95 2.60 8.99
CA ALA A 19 -14.85 3.52 10.13
C ALA A 19 -13.45 3.56 10.78
N LEU A 20 -12.60 2.56 10.50
CA LEU A 20 -11.20 2.56 10.90
C LEU A 20 -10.30 3.24 9.87
N SER A 21 -10.70 3.35 8.60
CA SER A 21 -9.87 3.98 7.58
C SER A 21 -9.75 5.48 7.83
N LEU A 22 -8.52 6.00 7.83
CA LEU A 22 -8.30 7.44 7.79
C LEU A 22 -8.77 7.99 6.44
N PRO A 23 -9.25 9.24 6.38
CA PRO A 23 -9.45 9.94 5.11
C PRO A 23 -8.14 9.93 4.30
N SER A 24 -8.23 9.85 2.97
CA SER A 24 -7.01 9.90 2.15
C SER A 24 -6.29 11.24 2.32
N MET A 25 -4.96 11.26 2.09
CA MET A 25 -4.22 12.52 2.14
C MET A 25 -4.79 13.55 1.15
N GLY A 26 -5.29 13.14 -0.02
CA GLY A 26 -5.99 14.05 -0.94
C GLY A 26 -7.24 14.68 -0.32
N THR A 27 -8.05 13.89 0.38
CA THR A 27 -9.24 14.41 1.10
C THR A 27 -8.83 15.39 2.20
N LEU A 28 -7.78 15.06 2.96
CA LEU A 28 -7.28 15.95 4.01
C LEU A 28 -6.68 17.25 3.45
N ALA A 29 -6.04 17.17 2.28
CA ALA A 29 -5.46 18.33 1.61
C ALA A 29 -6.54 19.32 1.12
N GLU A 30 -7.70 18.83 0.70
CA GLU A 30 -8.85 19.68 0.30
C GLU A 30 -9.40 20.53 1.45
N GLU A 31 -9.20 20.10 2.70
CA GLU A 31 -9.59 20.85 3.91
C GLU A 31 -8.54 21.91 4.32
N MET A 32 -7.39 21.96 3.64
CA MET A 32 -6.31 22.90 3.95
C MET A 32 -6.43 24.16 3.09
N ALA A 33 -6.40 25.35 3.72
CA ALA A 33 -6.39 26.61 2.98
C ALA A 33 -5.13 26.77 2.09
N VAL A 34 -4.00 26.26 2.58
CA VAL A 34 -2.75 26.11 1.83
C VAL A 34 -2.22 24.73 2.13
N ILE A 35 -2.01 23.92 1.08
CA ILE A 35 -1.55 22.54 1.24
C ILE A 35 -0.06 22.56 1.61
N ASP A 36 0.26 21.96 2.75
CA ASP A 36 1.62 21.63 3.17
C ASP A 36 1.79 20.11 3.12
N PRO A 37 2.37 19.56 2.02
CA PRO A 37 2.50 18.12 1.81
C PRO A 37 3.35 17.44 2.88
N GLU A 38 4.42 18.07 3.34
CA GLU A 38 5.33 17.49 4.34
C GLU A 38 4.64 17.40 5.70
N ALA A 39 4.00 18.48 6.14
CA ALA A 39 3.25 18.50 7.39
C ALA A 39 2.09 17.49 7.35
N LEU A 40 1.39 17.38 6.22
CA LEU A 40 0.29 16.44 6.04
C LEU A 40 0.75 14.99 6.13
N VAL A 41 1.78 14.60 5.35
CA VAL A 41 2.36 13.25 5.37
C VAL A 41 2.82 12.90 6.78
N LYS A 42 3.53 13.81 7.46
CA LYS A 42 4.00 13.61 8.83
C LYS A 42 2.85 13.41 9.81
N ALA A 43 1.82 14.26 9.76
CA ALA A 43 0.65 14.16 10.64
C ALA A 43 -0.14 12.87 10.40
N TYR A 44 -0.28 12.46 9.14
CA TYR A 44 -0.95 11.22 8.75
C TYR A 44 -0.26 9.99 9.34
N HIS A 45 1.05 9.84 9.13
CA HIS A 45 1.81 8.72 9.68
C HIS A 45 1.91 8.75 11.21
N LEU A 46 2.05 9.94 11.80
CA LEU A 46 2.04 10.10 13.26
C LEU A 46 0.72 9.59 13.85
N THR A 47 -0.39 9.91 13.21
CA THR A 47 -1.73 9.45 13.64
C THR A 47 -1.84 7.93 13.54
N GLN A 48 -1.45 7.33 12.42
CA GLN A 48 -1.47 5.87 12.24
C GLN A 48 -0.60 5.17 13.29
N ARG A 49 0.65 5.63 13.47
CA ARG A 49 1.60 5.07 14.44
C ARG A 49 1.09 5.23 15.87
N GLY A 50 0.57 6.40 16.23
CA GLY A 50 0.02 6.67 17.56
C GLY A 50 -1.15 5.74 17.91
N LEU A 51 -2.05 5.48 16.96
CA LEU A 51 -3.15 4.53 17.14
C LEU A 51 -2.64 3.12 17.42
N VAL A 52 -1.65 2.65 16.65
CA VAL A 52 -1.11 1.30 16.79
C VAL A 52 -0.33 1.14 18.08
N LEU A 53 0.52 2.10 18.43
CA LEU A 53 1.26 2.06 19.70
C LEU A 53 0.32 1.99 20.91
N ALA A 54 -0.84 2.66 20.84
CA ALA A 54 -1.82 2.66 21.92
C ALA A 54 -2.75 1.42 21.94
N LEU A 55 -2.92 0.73 20.80
CA LEU A 55 -3.96 -0.30 20.59
C LEU A 55 -3.41 -1.56 19.90
N ARG A 56 -2.10 -1.81 19.97
CA ARG A 56 -1.45 -2.91 19.24
C ARG A 56 -2.14 -4.25 19.47
N ALA A 57 -2.35 -4.60 20.74
CA ALA A 57 -2.98 -5.86 21.11
C ALA A 57 -4.42 -5.97 20.56
N ASP A 58 -5.17 -4.87 20.53
CA ASP A 58 -6.52 -4.83 19.95
C ASP A 58 -6.48 -5.08 18.43
N PHE A 59 -5.56 -4.43 17.71
CA PHE A 59 -5.37 -4.63 16.27
C PHE A 59 -4.91 -6.05 15.93
N GLU A 60 -3.96 -6.60 16.68
CA GLU A 60 -3.46 -7.97 16.50
C GLU A 60 -4.57 -9.00 16.77
N ALA A 61 -5.38 -8.79 17.82
CA ALA A 61 -6.51 -9.66 18.14
C ALA A 61 -7.57 -9.64 17.03
N VAL A 62 -7.93 -8.46 16.52
CA VAL A 62 -8.90 -8.33 15.42
C VAL A 62 -8.34 -8.92 14.12
N TYR A 63 -7.07 -8.70 13.81
CA TYR A 63 -6.40 -9.32 12.66
C TYR A 63 -6.49 -10.86 12.74
N ALA A 64 -6.11 -11.44 13.87
CA ALA A 64 -6.14 -12.90 14.07
C ALA A 64 -7.56 -13.46 14.01
N ALA A 65 -8.53 -12.80 14.63
CA ALA A 65 -9.93 -13.24 14.67
C ALA A 65 -10.65 -13.18 13.30
N ASN A 66 -10.08 -12.46 12.32
CA ASN A 66 -10.63 -12.36 10.97
C ASN A 66 -9.81 -13.14 9.93
N ALA A 67 -8.91 -14.03 10.38
CA ALA A 67 -8.26 -14.99 9.51
C ALA A 67 -9.31 -15.94 8.90
N LEU A 68 -9.23 -16.13 7.59
CA LEU A 68 -10.08 -17.05 6.85
C LEU A 68 -9.23 -18.18 6.26
N PRO A 69 -9.79 -19.41 6.15
CA PRO A 69 -9.20 -20.41 5.29
C PRO A 69 -9.09 -19.88 3.86
N SER A 70 -7.92 -20.10 3.30
CA SER A 70 -7.55 -19.75 1.94
C SER A 70 -8.34 -20.55 0.88
N VAL A 71 -8.69 -21.80 1.20
CA VAL A 71 -9.40 -22.74 0.31
C VAL A 71 -10.55 -23.43 1.08
N PRO A 72 -11.76 -23.55 0.50
CA PRO A 72 -12.19 -22.98 -0.78
C PRO A 72 -12.32 -21.46 -0.71
N PHE A 73 -12.02 -20.77 -1.82
CA PHE A 73 -12.18 -19.32 -1.90
C PHE A 73 -13.66 -18.92 -1.72
N ARG A 74 -13.89 -17.93 -0.86
CA ARG A 74 -15.22 -17.39 -0.55
C ARG A 74 -15.32 -15.91 -0.90
N ALA A 75 -16.29 -15.58 -1.75
CA ALA A 75 -16.62 -14.21 -2.16
C ALA A 75 -17.94 -13.69 -1.58
N ASP A 76 -18.50 -14.37 -0.58
CA ASP A 76 -19.69 -13.90 0.12
C ASP A 76 -19.41 -12.66 0.99
N ARG A 77 -20.49 -11.96 1.37
CA ARG A 77 -20.44 -10.71 2.14
C ARG A 77 -19.60 -10.83 3.41
N GLU A 78 -19.75 -11.94 4.14
CA GLU A 78 -19.03 -12.16 5.39
C GLU A 78 -17.53 -12.31 5.12
N ALA A 79 -17.16 -13.14 4.15
CA ALA A 79 -15.77 -13.38 3.79
C ALA A 79 -15.07 -12.09 3.29
N ILE A 80 -15.77 -11.26 2.51
CA ILE A 80 -15.29 -9.95 2.08
C ILE A 80 -15.08 -9.01 3.27
N GLY A 81 -16.04 -8.96 4.20
CA GLY A 81 -15.95 -8.13 5.40
C GLY A 81 -14.78 -8.52 6.32
N MET A 82 -14.58 -9.83 6.52
CA MET A 82 -13.45 -10.36 7.28
C MET A 82 -12.11 -9.98 6.66
N ARG A 83 -11.91 -10.22 5.35
CA ARG A 83 -10.68 -9.80 4.65
C ARG A 83 -10.45 -8.30 4.73
N ARG A 84 -11.50 -7.50 4.52
CA ARG A 84 -11.39 -6.04 4.58
C ARG A 84 -10.94 -5.58 5.98
N LEU A 85 -11.58 -6.05 7.04
CA LEU A 85 -11.23 -5.68 8.41
C LEU A 85 -9.82 -6.18 8.79
N LYS A 86 -9.50 -7.43 8.45
CA LYS A 86 -8.17 -8.02 8.64
C LYS A 86 -7.09 -7.16 7.98
N ASN A 87 -7.25 -6.83 6.70
CA ASN A 87 -6.25 -6.08 5.94
C ASN A 87 -6.16 -4.60 6.37
N THR A 88 -7.25 -3.99 6.82
CA THR A 88 -7.20 -2.67 7.49
C THR A 88 -6.35 -2.73 8.75
N CYS A 89 -6.52 -3.77 9.59
CA CYS A 89 -5.71 -3.94 10.80
C CYS A 89 -4.23 -4.19 10.46
N LEU A 90 -3.95 -5.02 9.45
CA LEU A 90 -2.58 -5.29 8.99
C LEU A 90 -1.87 -4.01 8.51
N GLY A 91 -2.57 -3.17 7.74
CA GLY A 91 -2.01 -1.88 7.28
C GLY A 91 -1.70 -0.91 8.42
N TYR A 92 -2.55 -0.88 9.46
CA TYR A 92 -2.23 -0.14 10.70
C TYR A 92 -0.99 -0.72 11.38
N LEU A 93 -0.97 -2.03 11.64
CA LEU A 93 0.17 -2.69 12.29
C LEU A 93 1.48 -2.40 11.56
N ALA A 94 1.49 -2.43 10.22
CA ALA A 94 2.67 -2.17 9.40
C ALA A 94 3.32 -0.79 9.65
N ALA A 95 2.56 0.21 10.13
CA ALA A 95 3.05 1.55 10.39
C ALA A 95 4.12 1.63 11.50
N ILE A 96 4.20 0.65 12.41
CA ILE A 96 5.28 0.60 13.42
C ILE A 96 6.54 -0.13 12.93
N SER A 97 6.44 -0.88 11.83
CA SER A 97 7.55 -1.49 11.09
C SER A 97 8.55 -2.29 11.94
N ASP A 98 8.09 -2.97 13.00
CA ASP A 98 8.95 -3.89 13.77
C ASP A 98 9.04 -5.29 13.13
N ASP A 99 10.04 -6.07 13.55
CA ASP A 99 10.31 -7.38 12.97
C ASP A 99 9.13 -8.35 13.07
N ALA A 100 8.35 -8.30 14.15
CA ALA A 100 7.22 -9.19 14.36
C ALA A 100 6.07 -8.87 13.39
N VAL A 101 5.78 -7.58 13.19
CA VAL A 101 4.79 -7.14 12.21
C VAL A 101 5.27 -7.42 10.79
N CYS A 102 6.54 -7.14 10.46
CA CYS A 102 7.10 -7.44 9.15
C CYS A 102 7.02 -8.95 8.84
N ALA A 103 7.32 -9.82 9.81
CA ALA A 103 7.14 -11.26 9.68
C ALA A 103 5.67 -11.66 9.48
N MET A 104 4.73 -10.98 10.16
CA MET A 104 3.29 -11.20 10.00
C MET A 104 2.82 -10.86 8.58
N CYS A 105 3.22 -9.70 8.05
CA CYS A 105 2.92 -9.32 6.67
C CYS A 105 3.56 -10.31 5.69
N LEU A 106 4.82 -10.69 5.88
CA LEU A 106 5.51 -11.62 4.97
C LEU A 106 4.85 -13.00 4.97
N LYS A 107 4.40 -13.48 6.13
CA LYS A 107 3.63 -14.72 6.24
C LYS A 107 2.36 -14.67 5.38
N GLN A 108 1.61 -13.56 5.43
CA GLN A 108 0.42 -13.40 4.59
C GLN A 108 0.76 -13.26 3.10
N ALA A 109 1.84 -12.56 2.74
CA ALA A 109 2.28 -12.42 1.34
C ALA A 109 2.78 -13.74 0.73
N ARG A 110 3.32 -14.65 1.55
CA ARG A 110 3.81 -15.97 1.13
C ARG A 110 2.72 -17.02 0.98
N ASP A 111 1.54 -16.83 1.58
CA ASP A 111 0.47 -17.82 1.60
C ASP A 111 -0.06 -18.07 0.17
N GLU A 112 0.34 -19.20 -0.41
CA GLU A 112 -0.05 -19.60 -1.77
C GLU A 112 -1.53 -19.90 -1.92
N GLY A 113 -2.22 -20.19 -0.82
CA GLY A 113 -3.67 -20.34 -0.83
C GLY A 113 -4.40 -19.00 -0.73
N ALA A 114 -3.74 -17.93 -0.26
CA ALA A 114 -4.41 -16.67 0.00
C ALA A 114 -4.96 -16.08 -1.29
N CYS A 115 -6.14 -15.45 -1.17
CA CYS A 115 -6.69 -14.71 -2.30
C CYS A 115 -5.83 -13.47 -2.61
N MET A 116 -5.91 -12.98 -3.85
CA MET A 116 -5.11 -11.84 -4.31
C MET A 116 -5.33 -10.57 -3.46
N THR A 117 -6.50 -10.38 -2.84
CA THR A 117 -6.76 -9.25 -1.94
C THR A 117 -5.83 -9.25 -0.71
N ASP A 118 -5.62 -10.41 -0.10
CA ASP A 118 -4.78 -10.55 1.09
C ASP A 118 -3.29 -10.45 0.72
N VAL A 119 -2.89 -11.07 -0.39
CA VAL A 119 -1.52 -10.98 -0.92
C VAL A 119 -1.15 -9.52 -1.23
N LEU A 120 -2.02 -8.81 -1.97
CA LEU A 120 -1.80 -7.39 -2.28
C LEU A 120 -1.69 -6.52 -1.03
N ALA A 121 -2.59 -6.71 -0.06
CA ALA A 121 -2.59 -5.92 1.17
C ALA A 121 -1.30 -6.13 1.97
N ALA A 122 -0.83 -7.38 2.07
CA ALA A 122 0.39 -7.72 2.78
C ALA A 122 1.65 -7.20 2.07
N THR A 123 1.74 -7.36 0.75
CA THR A 123 2.87 -6.84 -0.04
C THR A 123 2.92 -5.30 0.02
N ALA A 124 1.77 -4.62 -0.09
CA ALA A 124 1.72 -3.16 0.03
C ALA A 124 2.10 -2.66 1.43
N SER A 125 1.65 -3.37 2.47
CA SER A 125 1.99 -3.07 3.86
C SER A 125 3.49 -3.18 4.10
N LEU A 126 4.14 -4.26 3.62
CA LEU A 126 5.59 -4.43 3.71
C LEU A 126 6.37 -3.39 2.90
N ALA A 127 5.90 -3.08 1.70
CA ALA A 127 6.57 -2.12 0.84
C ALA A 127 6.64 -0.72 1.49
N SER A 128 5.64 -0.40 2.31
CA SER A 128 5.51 0.85 3.06
C SER A 128 6.19 0.84 4.44
N CYS A 129 6.74 -0.30 4.89
CA CYS A 129 7.54 -0.33 6.12
C CYS A 129 8.82 0.49 5.95
N ASP A 130 9.17 1.27 6.97
CA ASP A 130 10.36 2.11 7.00
C ASP A 130 11.43 1.52 7.93
N GLY A 131 12.70 1.83 7.65
CA GLY A 131 13.85 1.37 8.41
C GLY A 131 14.45 0.03 7.97
N ALA A 132 15.46 -0.43 8.72
CA ALA A 132 16.17 -1.67 8.43
C ALA A 132 15.34 -2.93 8.75
N ALA A 133 14.45 -2.81 9.73
CA ALA A 133 13.54 -3.88 10.13
C ALA A 133 12.60 -4.22 8.97
N GLY A 134 12.63 -5.47 8.53
CA GLY A 134 11.80 -5.94 7.42
C GLY A 134 12.25 -5.54 6.01
N ALA A 135 13.41 -4.89 5.82
CA ALA A 135 13.92 -4.59 4.47
C ALA A 135 14.05 -5.85 3.59
N ALA A 136 14.59 -6.94 4.16
CA ALA A 136 14.65 -8.23 3.49
C ALA A 136 13.25 -8.81 3.20
N ALA A 137 12.31 -8.66 4.13
CA ALA A 137 10.93 -9.12 3.97
C ALA A 137 10.20 -8.34 2.86
N LYS A 138 10.45 -7.03 2.73
CA LYS A 138 9.95 -6.17 1.65
C LYS A 138 10.43 -6.66 0.29
N GLU A 139 11.73 -6.81 0.11
CA GLU A 139 12.28 -7.29 -1.17
C GLU A 139 11.77 -8.68 -1.52
N GLU A 140 11.68 -9.56 -0.53
CA GLU A 140 11.16 -10.90 -0.74
C GLU A 140 9.69 -10.88 -1.16
N ALA A 141 8.83 -10.13 -0.47
CA ALA A 141 7.41 -10.04 -0.80
C ALA A 141 7.18 -9.44 -2.20
N LEU A 142 7.97 -8.43 -2.59
CA LEU A 142 7.92 -7.85 -3.95
C LEU A 142 8.38 -8.86 -5.00
N ALA A 143 9.46 -9.61 -4.75
CA ALA A 143 9.97 -10.63 -5.66
C ALA A 143 9.02 -11.83 -5.80
N LEU A 144 8.43 -12.28 -4.69
CA LEU A 144 7.43 -13.35 -4.68
C LEU A 144 6.17 -12.93 -5.44
N PHE A 145 5.66 -11.72 -5.20
CA PHE A 145 4.51 -11.19 -5.93
C PHE A 145 4.79 -11.18 -7.43
N TYR A 146 5.96 -10.65 -7.83
CA TYR A 146 6.33 -10.60 -9.23
C TYR A 146 6.41 -11.99 -9.86
N SER A 147 7.21 -12.88 -9.27
CA SER A 147 7.47 -14.22 -9.82
C SER A 147 6.24 -15.12 -9.88
N ARG A 148 5.36 -15.07 -8.87
CA ARG A 148 4.20 -15.97 -8.76
C ARG A 148 2.96 -15.45 -9.48
N HIS A 149 2.82 -14.13 -9.61
CA HIS A 149 1.56 -13.52 -10.00
C HIS A 149 1.68 -12.51 -11.14
N ALA A 150 2.74 -11.71 -11.15
CA ALA A 150 2.82 -10.54 -12.03
C ALA A 150 3.52 -10.84 -13.37
N LYS A 151 4.54 -11.70 -13.37
CA LYS A 151 5.32 -12.04 -14.56
C LYS A 151 4.42 -12.66 -15.63
N GLY A 152 4.34 -12.02 -16.79
CA GLY A 152 3.44 -12.42 -17.88
C GLY A 152 1.95 -12.10 -17.66
N ASN A 153 1.59 -11.39 -16.58
CA ASN A 153 0.23 -10.94 -16.31
C ASN A 153 0.20 -9.41 -16.13
N ASP A 154 -0.14 -8.70 -17.20
CA ASP A 154 -0.12 -7.23 -17.24
C ASP A 154 -0.97 -6.56 -16.14
N LEU A 155 -2.10 -7.16 -15.75
CA LEU A 155 -2.97 -6.60 -14.72
C LEU A 155 -2.29 -6.65 -13.34
N LEU A 156 -1.71 -7.80 -12.99
CA LEU A 156 -1.03 -8.00 -11.71
C LEU A 156 0.33 -7.30 -11.69
N PHE A 157 1.02 -7.22 -12.83
CA PHE A 157 2.20 -6.37 -12.99
C PHE A 157 1.87 -4.89 -12.75
N GLY A 158 0.74 -4.41 -13.28
CA GLY A 158 0.23 -3.08 -12.94
C GLY A 158 0.07 -2.88 -11.43
N LYS A 159 -0.54 -3.83 -10.72
CA LYS A 159 -0.67 -3.74 -9.24
C LYS A 159 0.68 -3.71 -8.53
N TRP A 160 1.64 -4.50 -9.00
CA TRP A 160 3.00 -4.53 -8.46
C TRP A 160 3.76 -3.22 -8.69
N LEU A 161 3.60 -2.60 -9.86
CA LEU A 161 4.13 -1.26 -10.14
C LEU A 161 3.47 -0.20 -9.26
N MET A 162 2.14 -0.26 -9.09
CA MET A 162 1.40 0.68 -8.25
C MET A 162 1.88 0.65 -6.81
N ILE A 163 2.13 -0.54 -6.26
CA ILE A 163 2.69 -0.68 -4.92
C ILE A 163 4.00 0.11 -4.84
N GLN A 164 4.96 -0.18 -5.70
CA GLN A 164 6.30 0.44 -5.63
C GLN A 164 6.33 1.94 -5.97
N GLY A 165 5.41 2.42 -6.82
CA GLY A 165 5.30 3.86 -7.10
C GLY A 165 4.60 4.64 -5.99
N GLY A 166 3.78 3.97 -5.18
CA GLY A 166 2.98 4.61 -4.13
C GLY A 166 3.54 4.49 -2.70
N VAL A 167 4.71 3.86 -2.50
CA VAL A 167 5.29 3.74 -1.15
C VAL A 167 5.97 5.03 -0.69
N ASP A 168 5.89 5.30 0.61
CA ASP A 168 6.56 6.43 1.24
C ASP A 168 8.04 6.14 1.60
N SER A 169 8.69 5.14 0.98
CA SER A 169 10.08 4.81 1.32
C SER A 169 11.06 5.83 0.73
N PRO A 170 12.14 6.22 1.45
CA PRO A 170 13.07 7.26 0.98
C PRO A 170 13.65 7.03 -0.42
N ASP A 171 13.77 5.76 -0.82
CA ASP A 171 14.29 5.30 -2.11
C ASP A 171 13.22 5.16 -3.22
N CYS A 172 12.01 5.70 -3.02
CA CYS A 172 10.90 5.55 -3.97
C CYS A 172 11.26 6.08 -5.37
N LEU A 173 11.88 7.26 -5.46
CA LEU A 173 12.23 7.87 -6.74
C LEU A 173 13.28 7.03 -7.50
N GLU A 174 14.29 6.52 -6.81
CA GLU A 174 15.29 5.61 -7.38
C GLU A 174 14.63 4.31 -7.88
N ARG A 175 13.71 3.74 -7.09
CA ARG A 175 12.97 2.53 -7.48
C ARG A 175 12.11 2.74 -8.72
N VAL A 176 11.30 3.80 -8.77
CA VAL A 176 10.44 4.03 -9.95
C VAL A 176 11.27 4.29 -11.20
N ASN A 177 12.45 4.93 -11.07
CA ASN A 177 13.39 5.07 -12.18
C ASN A 177 13.92 3.72 -12.65
N ALA A 178 14.35 2.84 -11.74
CA ALA A 178 14.80 1.50 -12.10
C ALA A 178 13.70 0.68 -12.78
N LEU A 179 12.45 0.85 -12.37
CA LEU A 179 11.30 0.14 -12.94
C LEU A 179 10.97 0.55 -14.38
N LEU A 180 11.37 1.74 -14.84
CA LEU A 180 11.24 2.14 -16.25
C LEU A 180 12.08 1.25 -17.18
N ALA A 181 13.16 0.66 -16.67
CA ALA A 181 14.02 -0.26 -17.40
C ALA A 181 13.65 -1.74 -17.19
N HIS A 182 12.60 -2.03 -16.42
CA HIS A 182 12.18 -3.41 -16.14
C HIS A 182 11.74 -4.12 -17.44
N PRO A 183 12.13 -5.39 -17.69
CA PRO A 183 11.86 -6.08 -18.96
C PRO A 183 10.36 -6.19 -19.30
N ASP A 184 9.51 -6.33 -18.29
CA ASP A 184 8.05 -6.40 -18.49
C ASP A 184 7.38 -5.00 -18.54
N PHE A 185 8.13 -3.91 -18.33
CA PHE A 185 7.63 -2.55 -18.42
C PHE A 185 7.74 -2.02 -19.86
N SER A 186 6.72 -1.28 -20.29
CA SER A 186 6.77 -0.56 -21.56
C SER A 186 5.93 0.70 -21.46
N LEU A 187 6.55 1.83 -21.78
CA LEU A 187 5.88 3.14 -21.79
C LEU A 187 4.76 3.23 -22.85
N LYS A 188 4.80 2.35 -23.86
CA LYS A 188 3.75 2.23 -24.89
C LYS A 188 2.46 1.58 -24.38
N ASN A 189 2.50 0.88 -23.24
CA ASN A 189 1.31 0.32 -22.62
C ASN A 189 0.74 1.34 -21.62
N PRO A 190 -0.37 2.02 -21.94
CA PRO A 190 -0.90 3.10 -21.10
C PRO A 190 -1.29 2.63 -19.70
N ASN A 191 -1.66 1.35 -19.53
CA ASN A 191 -1.96 0.80 -18.21
C ASN A 191 -0.70 0.66 -17.34
N LYS A 192 0.43 0.23 -17.92
CA LYS A 192 1.71 0.13 -17.20
C LYS A 192 2.27 1.52 -16.88
N SER A 193 2.21 2.44 -17.84
CA SER A 193 2.61 3.84 -17.66
C SER A 193 1.80 4.50 -16.54
N ARG A 194 0.46 4.38 -16.56
CA ARG A 194 -0.42 4.90 -15.51
C ARG A 194 -0.16 4.23 -14.16
N ALA A 195 0.07 2.91 -14.14
CA ALA A 195 0.33 2.18 -12.92
C ALA A 195 1.61 2.63 -12.20
N LEU A 196 2.70 2.89 -12.93
CA LEU A 196 3.97 3.33 -12.33
C LEU A 196 4.00 4.85 -12.14
N ILE A 197 3.89 5.62 -13.23
CA ILE A 197 4.06 7.08 -13.24
C ILE A 197 2.90 7.74 -12.50
N GLY A 198 1.68 7.28 -12.70
CA GLY A 198 0.50 7.82 -12.03
C GLY A 198 0.52 7.57 -10.52
N SER A 199 1.00 6.39 -10.08
CA SER A 199 1.12 6.10 -8.64
C SER A 199 2.20 6.96 -7.98
N PHE A 200 3.34 7.20 -8.67
CA PHE A 200 4.36 8.14 -8.19
C PHE A 200 3.84 9.58 -8.14
N ALA A 201 3.11 10.03 -9.17
CA ALA A 201 2.55 11.39 -9.20
C ALA A 201 1.50 11.60 -8.09
N GLY A 202 0.79 10.55 -7.67
CA GLY A 202 -0.12 10.59 -6.52
C GLY A 202 0.57 10.44 -5.15
N ASN A 203 1.87 10.17 -5.12
CA ASN A 203 2.63 10.00 -3.89
C ASN A 203 2.97 11.36 -3.28
N MET A 204 2.19 11.76 -2.28
CA MET A 204 2.27 13.08 -1.64
C MET A 204 3.69 13.41 -1.15
N ARG A 205 4.40 12.42 -0.60
CA ARG A 205 5.75 12.59 -0.05
C ARG A 205 6.79 12.88 -1.14
N HIS A 206 6.77 12.11 -2.22
CA HIS A 206 7.85 12.11 -3.21
C HIS A 206 7.57 13.02 -4.41
N PHE A 207 6.30 13.15 -4.82
CA PHE A 207 5.95 14.07 -5.90
C PHE A 207 6.18 15.53 -5.50
N HIS A 208 5.78 15.89 -4.28
CA HIS A 208 5.94 17.23 -3.72
C HIS A 208 7.22 17.42 -2.91
N ALA A 209 8.26 16.62 -3.17
CA ALA A 209 9.56 16.78 -2.50
C ALA A 209 10.07 18.23 -2.63
N ALA A 210 10.56 18.79 -1.53
CA ALA A 210 10.95 20.21 -1.43
C ALA A 210 12.07 20.62 -2.40
N ASP A 211 12.87 19.66 -2.87
CA ASP A 211 13.93 19.87 -3.86
C ASP A 211 13.42 19.93 -5.32
N GLY A 212 12.10 19.71 -5.52
CA GLY A 212 11.43 19.69 -6.82
C GLY A 212 11.77 18.48 -7.70
N SER A 213 12.42 17.45 -7.14
CA SER A 213 12.79 16.22 -7.87
C SER A 213 11.58 15.51 -8.47
N GLY A 214 10.47 15.38 -7.73
CA GLY A 214 9.24 14.74 -8.20
C GLY A 214 8.62 15.43 -9.41
N TYR A 215 8.57 16.77 -9.40
CA TYR A 215 8.05 17.54 -10.54
C TYR A 215 8.91 17.42 -11.78
N ARG A 216 10.24 17.54 -11.63
CA ARG A 216 11.19 17.36 -12.75
C ARG A 216 11.06 15.96 -13.34
N TRP A 217 11.00 14.95 -12.48
CA TRP A 217 10.84 13.57 -12.89
C TRP A 217 9.55 13.37 -13.69
N LEU A 218 8.42 13.89 -13.21
CA LEU A 218 7.14 13.77 -13.92
C LEU A 218 7.16 14.53 -15.25
N ALA A 219 7.74 15.73 -15.30
CA ALA A 219 7.86 16.52 -16.52
C ALA A 219 8.62 15.75 -17.63
N ASP A 220 9.74 15.12 -17.29
CA ASP A 220 10.48 14.29 -18.24
C ASP A 220 9.64 13.12 -18.75
N ARG A 221 8.88 12.46 -17.87
CA ARG A 221 7.97 11.36 -18.27
C ARG A 221 6.83 11.86 -19.17
N ILE A 222 6.27 13.03 -18.91
CA ILE A 222 5.24 13.63 -19.77
C ILE A 222 5.82 13.89 -21.17
N LEU A 223 7.01 14.47 -21.28
CA LEU A 223 7.65 14.73 -22.57
C LEU A 223 7.96 13.44 -23.36
N GLU A 224 8.24 12.34 -22.66
CA GLU A 224 8.39 11.02 -23.29
C GLU A 224 7.07 10.43 -23.73
N VAL A 225 6.05 10.45 -22.86
CA VAL A 225 4.71 9.91 -23.12
C VAL A 225 4.01 10.69 -24.23
N GLU A 226 4.12 12.01 -24.27
CA GLU A 226 3.54 12.89 -25.30
C GLU A 226 3.91 12.43 -26.72
N LYS A 227 5.15 11.97 -26.93
CA LYS A 227 5.61 11.48 -28.24
C LYS A 227 4.97 10.15 -28.66
N ILE A 228 4.39 9.42 -27.72
CA ILE A 228 3.82 8.09 -27.91
C ILE A 228 2.29 8.16 -27.91
N ASN A 229 1.73 8.86 -26.92
CA ASN A 229 0.30 9.03 -26.69
C ASN A 229 0.05 10.37 -25.95
N PRO A 230 -0.37 11.42 -26.67
CA PRO A 230 -0.71 12.74 -26.09
C PRO A 230 -1.94 12.77 -25.16
N GLN A 231 -2.76 11.71 -25.12
CA GLN A 231 -3.93 11.59 -24.22
C GLN A 231 -3.53 11.05 -22.86
#